data_AF-A0A0D8BES3-F1
#
_entry.id   AF-A0A0D8BES3-F1
#
_cell.length_a   1.000
_cell.length_b   1.000
_cell.length_c   1.000
_cell.angle_alpha   90.00
_cell.angle_beta   90.00
_cell.angle_gamma   90.00
#
_symmetry.space_group_name_H-M   'P 1'
#
loop_
_entity.id
_entity.type
_entity.pdbx_description
1 polymer ?
#
loop_
_entity_poly.entity_id
_entity_poly.type
_entity_poly.pdbx_seq_one_letter_code
_entity_poly.pdbx_strand_id
1 'polypeptide(L)'
;MNDQIRVGTTSEVLRKSTISVLTGGLTWVIANLTGQQKEWALLFSAFVGSVVLIVQFLVDFERRIKLVETSIAAHHSSMESIVQRRFAEISEITELFSLVETSAMRTDVVVQFLRNAVAIGESPRLRYEFAHAEIHRMSEFLRELESGTATYFGEDRDWLLGLTREASTSIDAISLPSVDGGVHGFADGFWESDLGHRYLECQREAAERRGVRIRRILVLERENVLAEENLHSLCSRHSNHGIEVRTLHPESIPLRASRALLDFIVFDDVIGYEVTPGAHAGTAMPPTIVNTRLVLRADVVQAHRLHFDELWKVAEPFDPSAPRAA
;
A
#
# COMPACT_ATOMS: atom_id res chain seq x y z
N MET A 1 23.56 -21.03 32.09
CA MET A 1 24.47 -19.88 32.34
C MET A 1 24.26 -19.34 33.76
N ASN A 2 24.38 -20.19 34.80
CA ASN A 2 24.11 -19.81 36.19
C ASN A 2 25.14 -20.37 37.21
N ASP A 3 26.13 -21.16 36.77
CA ASP A 3 27.10 -21.80 37.67
C ASP A 3 28.43 -21.06 37.82
N GLN A 4 28.78 -20.12 36.92
CA GLN A 4 30.07 -19.41 36.99
C GLN A 4 30.09 -18.23 37.97
N ILE A 5 28.93 -17.73 38.43
CA ILE A 5 28.87 -16.57 39.35
C ILE A 5 29.05 -17.00 40.82
N ARG A 6 28.81 -18.28 41.14
CA ARG A 6 28.79 -18.78 42.53
C ARG A 6 30.17 -19.15 43.09
N VAL A 7 31.17 -19.35 42.23
CA VAL A 7 32.53 -19.76 42.62
C VAL A 7 33.43 -18.54 42.96
N GLY A 8 33.15 -17.36 42.37
CA GLY A 8 33.95 -16.14 42.61
C GLY A 8 33.69 -15.47 43.96
N THR A 9 32.45 -15.47 44.43
CA THR A 9 32.05 -14.77 45.67
C THR A 9 32.50 -15.50 46.94
N THR A 10 32.52 -16.83 46.94
CA THR A 10 32.97 -17.63 48.08
C THR A 10 34.47 -17.51 48.31
N SER A 11 35.29 -17.51 47.24
CA SER A 11 36.75 -17.34 47.33
C SER A 11 37.16 -15.97 47.88
N GLU A 12 36.45 -14.91 47.48
CA GLU A 12 36.78 -13.55 47.91
C GLU A 12 36.42 -13.29 49.37
N VAL A 13 35.27 -13.79 49.82
CA VAL A 13 34.83 -13.73 51.23
C VAL A 13 35.78 -14.55 52.10
N LEU A 14 36.21 -15.73 51.64
CA LEU A 14 37.20 -16.55 52.36
C LEU A 14 38.52 -15.78 52.51
N ARG A 15 39.04 -15.19 51.43
CA ARG A 15 40.30 -14.43 51.44
C ARG A 15 40.25 -13.25 52.41
N LYS A 16 39.15 -12.49 52.43
CA LYS A 16 38.97 -11.32 53.30
C LYS A 16 38.91 -11.72 54.78
N SER A 17 38.15 -12.77 55.09
CA SER A 17 38.12 -13.37 56.43
C SER A 17 39.49 -13.87 56.87
N THR A 18 40.25 -14.54 55.98
CA THR A 18 41.61 -14.99 56.29
C THR A 18 42.56 -13.83 56.55
N ILE A 19 42.51 -12.74 55.76
CA ILE A 19 43.35 -11.55 55.99
C ILE A 19 43.03 -10.91 57.35
N SER A 20 41.74 -10.77 57.70
CA SER A 20 41.34 -10.19 58.98
C SER A 20 41.81 -11.03 60.17
N VAL A 21 41.68 -12.37 60.07
CA VAL A 21 42.14 -13.32 61.09
C VAL A 21 43.68 -13.30 61.21
N LEU A 22 44.40 -13.27 60.08
CA LEU A 22 45.86 -13.17 60.08
C LEU A 22 46.36 -11.85 60.69
N THR A 23 45.69 -10.73 60.40
CA THR A 23 46.07 -9.41 60.93
C THR A 23 45.82 -9.32 62.44
N GLY A 24 44.68 -9.83 62.93
CA GLY A 24 44.40 -9.95 64.36
C GLY A 24 45.36 -10.91 65.07
N GLY A 25 45.66 -12.06 64.46
CA GLY A 25 46.62 -13.03 64.99
C GLY A 25 48.05 -12.48 65.08
N LEU A 26 48.50 -11.75 64.06
CA LEU A 26 49.81 -11.09 64.06
C LEU A 26 49.90 -10.01 65.16
N THR A 27 48.82 -9.25 65.34
CA THR A 27 48.71 -8.25 66.42
C THR A 27 48.82 -8.91 67.80
N TRP A 28 48.17 -10.06 68.00
CA TRP A 28 48.26 -10.82 69.26
C TRP A 28 49.68 -11.35 69.54
N VAL A 29 50.36 -11.90 68.51
CA VAL A 29 51.74 -12.38 68.63
C VAL A 29 52.69 -11.25 69.02
N ILE A 30 52.56 -10.08 68.36
CA ILE A 30 53.39 -8.90 68.67
C ILE A 30 53.12 -8.42 70.09
N ALA A 31 51.86 -8.31 70.51
CA ALA A 31 51.49 -7.86 71.85
C ALA A 31 52.03 -8.78 72.97
N ASN A 32 52.02 -10.09 72.75
CA ASN A 32 52.52 -11.09 73.68
C ASN A 32 54.06 -11.08 73.78
N LEU A 33 54.76 -10.80 72.67
CA LEU A 33 56.23 -10.64 72.64
C LEU A 33 56.70 -9.37 73.37
N THR A 34 55.89 -8.32 73.41
CA THR A 34 56.17 -7.08 74.16
C THR A 34 55.86 -7.15 75.66
N GLY A 35 55.44 -8.30 76.20
CA GLY A 35 55.26 -8.51 77.64
C GLY A 35 54.01 -7.87 78.26
N GLN A 36 53.00 -7.54 77.45
CA GLN A 36 51.73 -7.01 77.97
C GLN A 36 50.91 -8.08 78.71
N GLN A 37 50.08 -7.65 79.67
CA GLN A 37 49.13 -8.52 80.34
C GLN A 37 48.19 -9.19 79.32
N LYS A 38 48.03 -10.52 79.42
CA LYS A 38 47.33 -11.37 78.44
C LYS A 38 45.90 -10.93 78.13
N GLU A 39 45.23 -10.27 79.07
CA GLU A 39 43.87 -9.73 78.92
C GLU A 39 43.82 -8.59 77.90
N TRP A 40 44.78 -7.67 77.94
CA TRP A 40 44.82 -6.52 77.02
C TRP A 40 45.19 -6.93 75.59
N ALA A 41 46.08 -7.91 75.42
CA ALA A 41 46.49 -8.40 74.11
C ALA A 41 45.33 -9.02 73.29
N LEU A 42 44.40 -9.71 73.95
CA LEU A 42 43.19 -10.26 73.34
C LEU A 42 42.21 -9.16 72.91
N LEU A 43 42.05 -8.15 73.76
CA LEU A 43 41.14 -7.04 73.50
C LEU A 43 41.64 -6.18 72.32
N PHE A 44 42.95 -5.92 72.25
CA PHE A 44 43.57 -5.21 71.12
C PHE A 44 43.51 -5.98 69.80
N SER A 45 43.71 -7.30 69.80
CA SER A 45 43.64 -8.09 68.55
C SER A 45 42.21 -8.18 68.01
N ALA A 46 41.22 -8.36 68.89
CA ALA A 46 39.80 -8.34 68.53
C ALA A 46 39.38 -6.97 67.98
N PHE A 47 39.87 -5.89 68.59
CA PHE A 47 39.61 -4.52 68.14
C PHE A 47 40.21 -4.27 66.74
N VAL A 48 41.50 -4.57 66.55
CA VAL A 48 42.19 -4.37 65.26
C VAL A 48 41.57 -5.23 64.16
N GLY A 49 41.24 -6.49 64.44
CA GLY A 49 40.54 -7.36 63.49
C GLY A 49 39.17 -6.81 63.08
N SER A 50 38.40 -6.28 64.03
CA SER A 50 37.09 -5.69 63.75
C SER A 50 37.18 -4.43 62.90
N VAL A 51 38.15 -3.55 63.17
CA VAL A 51 38.37 -2.33 62.37
C VAL A 51 38.78 -2.68 60.94
N VAL A 52 39.68 -3.64 60.76
CA VAL A 52 40.09 -4.09 59.42
C VAL A 52 38.90 -4.63 58.62
N LEU A 53 38.02 -5.42 59.26
CA LEU A 53 36.82 -5.96 58.62
C LEU A 53 35.84 -4.83 58.21
N ILE A 54 35.63 -3.83 59.07
CA ILE A 54 34.78 -2.68 58.76
C ILE A 54 35.34 -1.87 57.59
N VAL A 55 36.65 -1.63 57.55
CA VAL A 55 37.29 -0.91 56.42
C VAL A 55 37.15 -1.70 55.12
N GLN A 56 37.37 -3.01 55.16
CA GLN A 56 37.16 -3.88 53.98
C GLN A 56 35.70 -3.83 53.50
N PHE A 57 34.74 -3.85 54.43
CA PHE A 57 33.32 -3.75 54.11
C PHE A 57 32.97 -2.40 53.47
N LEU A 58 33.48 -1.28 53.99
CA LEU A 58 33.24 0.05 53.43
C LEU A 58 33.78 0.18 52.00
N VAL A 59 34.99 -0.34 51.73
CA VAL A 59 35.58 -0.33 50.39
C VAL A 59 34.77 -1.19 49.41
N ASP A 60 34.28 -2.34 49.85
CA ASP A 60 33.43 -3.20 49.02
C ASP A 60 32.08 -2.55 48.72
N PHE A 61 31.49 -1.88 49.72
CA PHE A 61 30.22 -1.19 49.57
C PHE A 61 30.33 -0.04 48.56
N GLU A 62 31.41 0.76 48.63
CA GLU A 62 31.67 1.84 47.68
C GLU A 62 31.83 1.31 46.24
N ARG A 63 32.56 0.19 46.06
CA ARG A 63 32.70 -0.44 44.74
C ARG A 63 31.36 -0.94 44.20
N ARG A 64 30.51 -1.51 45.05
CA ARG A 64 29.17 -1.97 44.65
C ARG A 64 28.26 -0.82 44.27
N ILE A 65 28.29 0.30 44.99
CA ILE A 65 27.51 1.49 44.65
C ILE A 65 27.92 2.02 43.27
N LYS A 66 29.22 2.16 42.98
CA LYS A 66 29.71 2.62 41.67
C LYS A 66 29.29 1.70 40.52
N LEU A 67 29.27 0.38 40.74
CA LEU A 67 28.80 -0.59 39.75
C LEU A 67 27.28 -0.51 39.52
N VAL A 68 26.50 -0.27 40.58
CA VAL A 68 25.05 -0.10 40.47
C VAL A 68 24.70 1.22 39.79
N GLU A 69 25.39 2.31 40.12
CA GLU A 69 25.20 3.62 39.51
C GLU A 69 25.48 3.62 38.00
N THR A 70 26.58 2.99 37.59
CA THR A 70 26.92 2.82 36.18
C THR A 70 25.94 1.91 35.43
N SER A 71 25.46 0.85 36.08
CA SER A 71 24.40 -0.02 35.53
C SER A 71 23.06 0.72 35.36
N ILE A 72 22.67 1.53 36.35
CA ILE A 72 21.43 2.34 36.30
C ILE A 72 21.54 3.42 35.22
N ALA A 73 22.67 4.12 35.11
CA ALA A 73 22.87 5.14 34.09
C ALA A 73 22.80 4.55 32.66
N ALA A 74 23.43 3.39 32.44
CA ALA A 74 23.35 2.68 31.17
C ALA A 74 21.93 2.19 30.86
N HIS A 75 21.20 1.71 31.87
CA HIS A 75 19.82 1.28 31.72
C HIS A 75 18.87 2.45 31.41
N HIS A 76 19.10 3.62 32.02
CA HIS A 76 18.30 4.83 31.78
C HIS A 76 18.47 5.34 30.35
N SER A 77 19.71 5.43 29.85
CA SER A 77 19.99 5.85 28.47
C SER A 77 19.40 4.88 27.42
N SER A 78 19.48 3.57 27.68
CA SER A 78 18.83 2.56 26.82
C SER A 78 17.31 2.75 26.80
N MET A 79 16.70 2.98 27.96
CA MET A 79 15.26 3.20 28.08
C MET A 79 14.81 4.48 27.36
N GLU A 80 15.54 5.59 27.50
CA GLU A 80 15.24 6.84 26.77
C GLU A 80 15.27 6.64 25.26
N SER A 81 16.26 5.90 24.73
CA SER A 81 16.37 5.66 23.28
C SER A 81 15.22 4.81 22.72
N ILE A 82 14.77 3.79 23.47
CA ILE A 82 13.63 2.95 23.10
C ILE A 82 12.35 3.78 23.14
N VAL A 83 12.18 4.60 24.17
CA VAL A 83 11.02 5.46 24.37
C VAL A 83 10.93 6.53 23.27
N GLN A 84 12.03 7.23 22.96
CA GLN A 84 12.07 8.22 21.88
C GLN A 84 11.75 7.61 20.51
N ARG A 85 12.30 6.43 20.19
CA ARG A 85 12.01 5.75 18.92
C ARG A 85 10.54 5.37 18.80
N ARG A 86 9.95 4.82 19.87
CA ARG A 86 8.51 4.48 19.89
C ARG A 86 7.62 5.72 19.82
N PHE A 87 8.00 6.83 20.46
CA PHE A 87 7.26 8.08 20.34
C PHE A 87 7.35 8.69 18.94
N ALA A 88 8.48 8.58 18.26
CA ALA A 88 8.61 9.03 16.87
C ALA A 88 7.70 8.21 15.93
N GLU A 89 7.70 6.88 16.05
CA GLU A 89 6.81 5.99 15.29
C GLU A 89 5.32 6.28 15.58
N ILE A 90 4.94 6.53 16.84
CA ILE A 90 3.56 6.88 17.20
C ILE A 90 3.18 8.28 16.70
N SER A 91 4.10 9.25 16.75
CA SER A 91 3.89 10.62 16.26
C SER A 91 3.62 10.63 14.75
N GLU A 92 4.37 9.86 13.98
CA GLU A 92 4.21 9.75 12.53
C GLU A 92 2.83 9.15 12.16
N ILE A 93 2.41 8.08 12.85
CA ILE A 93 1.08 7.48 12.67
C ILE A 93 -0.04 8.49 13.02
N THR A 94 0.15 9.27 14.09
CA THR A 94 -0.83 10.28 14.53
C THR A 94 -0.91 11.44 13.53
N GLU A 95 0.21 11.86 12.96
CA GLU A 95 0.27 12.88 11.91
C GLU A 95 -0.43 12.41 10.63
N LEU A 96 -0.21 11.16 10.21
CA LEU A 96 -0.92 10.55 9.08
C LEU A 96 -2.44 10.47 9.33
N PHE A 97 -2.87 10.12 10.55
CA PHE A 97 -4.30 10.16 10.92
C PHE A 97 -4.88 11.58 10.89
N SER A 98 -4.12 12.59 11.34
CA SER A 98 -4.53 13.98 11.27
C SER A 98 -4.69 14.45 9.82
N LEU A 99 -3.76 14.08 8.93
CA LEU A 99 -3.87 14.36 7.49
C LEU A 99 -5.11 13.70 6.88
N VAL A 100 -5.43 12.46 7.29
CA VAL A 100 -6.64 11.75 6.86
C VAL A 100 -7.91 12.44 7.37
N GLU A 101 -7.95 12.89 8.63
CA GLU A 101 -9.08 13.65 9.20
C GLU A 101 -9.33 14.98 8.49
N THR A 102 -8.27 15.64 8.00
CA THR A 102 -8.38 16.85 7.19
C THR A 102 -8.65 16.60 5.70
N SER A 103 -8.53 15.35 5.23
CA SER A 103 -8.77 14.99 3.83
C SER A 103 -10.25 14.64 3.58
N ALA A 104 -10.67 14.64 2.31
CA ALA A 104 -11.99 14.13 1.92
C ALA A 104 -12.11 12.59 2.00
N MET A 105 -11.04 11.87 2.37
CA MET A 105 -11.11 10.42 2.55
C MET A 105 -11.85 10.07 3.83
N ARG A 106 -12.64 9.00 3.77
CA ARG A 106 -13.33 8.51 4.96
C ARG A 106 -12.35 7.79 5.90
N THR A 107 -12.14 8.35 7.09
CA THR A 107 -11.20 7.84 8.10
C THR A 107 -11.43 6.37 8.47
N ASP A 108 -12.68 5.89 8.43
CA ASP A 108 -13.05 4.50 8.71
C ASP A 108 -12.43 3.50 7.71
N VAL A 109 -12.34 3.88 6.43
CA VAL A 109 -11.74 3.04 5.38
C VAL A 109 -10.24 2.87 5.60
N VAL A 110 -9.54 3.96 5.96
CA VAL A 110 -8.09 3.94 6.22
C VAL A 110 -7.76 3.11 7.46
N VAL A 111 -8.53 3.27 8.55
CA VAL A 111 -8.40 2.44 9.75
C VAL A 111 -8.62 0.96 9.41
N GLN A 112 -9.63 0.65 8.61
CA GLN A 112 -9.91 -0.73 8.22
C GLN A 112 -8.78 -1.33 7.37
N PHE A 113 -8.20 -0.56 6.44
CA PHE A 113 -7.05 -0.98 5.66
C PHE A 113 -5.85 -1.32 6.55
N LEU A 114 -5.49 -0.44 7.49
CA LEU A 114 -4.38 -0.68 8.43
C LEU A 114 -4.63 -1.91 9.31
N ARG A 115 -5.86 -2.07 9.82
CA ARG A 115 -6.24 -3.27 10.58
C ARG A 115 -6.09 -4.54 9.76
N ASN A 116 -6.54 -4.53 8.51
CA ASN A 116 -6.43 -5.67 7.61
C ASN A 116 -4.97 -5.99 7.29
N ALA A 117 -4.13 -4.99 7.03
CA ALA A 117 -2.71 -5.16 6.75
C ALA A 117 -1.94 -5.77 7.93
N VAL A 118 -2.23 -5.31 9.16
CA VAL A 118 -1.61 -5.87 10.39
C VAL A 118 -2.12 -7.28 10.69
N ALA A 119 -3.39 -7.58 10.39
CA ALA A 119 -3.99 -8.91 10.63
C ALA A 119 -3.38 -10.03 9.77
N ILE A 120 -2.60 -9.70 8.73
CA ILE A 120 -1.91 -10.69 7.88
C ILE A 120 -0.90 -11.51 8.70
N GLY A 121 -0.38 -10.94 9.81
CA GLY A 121 0.37 -11.63 10.85
C GLY A 121 1.58 -12.44 10.36
N GLU A 122 1.96 -13.44 11.14
CA GLU A 122 2.95 -14.47 10.75
C GLU A 122 2.31 -15.47 9.76
N SER A 123 2.08 -15.01 8.53
CA SER A 123 1.62 -15.86 7.43
C SER A 123 2.79 -16.58 6.76
N PRO A 124 2.54 -17.69 6.02
CA PRO A 124 3.52 -18.26 5.11
C PRO A 124 4.14 -17.18 4.22
N ARG A 125 5.47 -17.20 4.06
CA ARG A 125 6.27 -16.14 3.43
C ARG A 125 5.65 -15.56 2.15
N LEU A 126 5.15 -16.42 1.25
CA LEU A 126 4.52 -15.98 0.00
C LEU A 126 3.29 -15.08 0.21
N ARG A 127 2.44 -15.37 1.21
CA ARG A 127 1.24 -14.55 1.49
C ARG A 127 1.63 -13.19 2.06
N TYR A 128 2.62 -13.17 2.94
CA TYR A 128 3.15 -11.94 3.50
C TYR A 128 3.79 -11.06 2.42
N GLU A 129 4.66 -11.64 1.58
CA GLU A 129 5.32 -10.93 0.48
C GLU A 129 4.30 -10.43 -0.56
N PHE A 130 3.30 -11.23 -0.93
CA PHE A 130 2.25 -10.81 -1.86
C PHE A 130 1.42 -9.65 -1.30
N ALA A 131 1.04 -9.70 -0.04
CA ALA A 131 0.31 -8.59 0.59
C ALA A 131 1.14 -7.30 0.64
N HIS A 132 2.43 -7.39 0.94
CA HIS A 132 3.33 -6.23 0.93
C HIS A 132 3.48 -5.67 -0.49
N ALA A 133 3.58 -6.53 -1.50
CA ALA A 133 3.62 -6.11 -2.90
C ALA A 133 2.34 -5.35 -3.30
N GLU A 134 1.16 -5.80 -2.85
CA GLU A 134 -0.10 -5.09 -3.12
C GLU A 134 -0.25 -3.78 -2.35
N ILE A 135 0.18 -3.71 -1.09
CA ILE A 135 0.21 -2.45 -0.33
C ILE A 135 1.13 -1.45 -1.03
N HIS A 136 2.30 -1.91 -1.47
CA HIS A 136 3.24 -1.09 -2.23
C HIS A 136 2.61 -0.64 -3.55
N ARG A 137 2.02 -1.55 -4.34
CA ARG A 137 1.36 -1.23 -5.62
C ARG A 137 0.25 -0.19 -5.44
N MET A 138 -0.58 -0.32 -4.39
CA MET A 138 -1.63 0.65 -4.10
C MET A 138 -1.07 2.02 -3.70
N SER A 139 0.02 2.05 -2.92
CA SER A 139 0.68 3.30 -2.53
C SER A 139 1.30 4.00 -3.74
N GLU A 140 1.94 3.26 -4.64
CA GLU A 140 2.46 3.75 -5.92
C GLU A 140 1.33 4.30 -6.79
N PHE A 141 0.22 3.56 -6.89
CA PHE A 141 -0.96 3.99 -7.64
C PHE A 141 -1.55 5.30 -7.11
N LEU A 142 -1.70 5.46 -5.79
CA LEU A 142 -2.19 6.72 -5.20
C LEU A 142 -1.27 7.90 -5.54
N ARG A 143 0.04 7.69 -5.54
CA ARG A 143 1.01 8.71 -5.97
C ARG A 143 0.92 9.01 -7.47
N GLU A 144 0.69 8.00 -8.31
CA GLU A 144 0.48 8.18 -9.75
C GLU A 144 -0.81 8.97 -10.04
N LEU A 145 -1.90 8.71 -9.30
CA LEU A 145 -3.13 9.48 -9.40
C LEU A 145 -2.91 10.96 -9.03
N GLU A 146 -2.13 11.24 -7.98
CA GLU A 146 -1.73 12.61 -7.62
C GLU A 146 -0.93 13.27 -8.75
N SER A 147 -0.01 12.52 -9.39
CA SER A 147 0.79 13.01 -10.51
C SER A 147 -0.02 13.26 -11.80
N GLY A 148 -1.26 12.78 -11.84
CA GLY A 148 -2.21 13.02 -12.91
C GLY A 148 -2.30 11.92 -13.98
N THR A 149 -1.51 10.85 -13.87
CA THR A 149 -1.55 9.71 -14.80
C THR A 149 -1.11 8.42 -14.10
N ALA A 150 -1.85 7.33 -14.28
CA ALA A 150 -1.49 5.99 -13.79
C ALA A 150 -1.51 4.97 -14.94
N THR A 151 -0.56 4.04 -14.98
CA THR A 151 -0.45 3.06 -16.08
C THR A 151 -0.43 1.63 -15.55
N TYR A 152 -1.30 0.79 -16.11
CA TYR A 152 -1.33 -0.64 -15.88
C TYR A 152 -0.89 -1.38 -17.14
N PHE A 153 -0.01 -2.37 -17.00
CA PHE A 153 0.43 -3.20 -18.12
C PHE A 153 -0.58 -4.33 -18.34
N GLY A 154 -1.21 -4.35 -19.52
CA GLY A 154 -2.34 -5.22 -19.85
C GLY A 154 -3.70 -4.53 -19.72
N GLU A 155 -4.74 -5.34 -19.62
CA GLU A 155 -6.13 -4.92 -19.40
C GLU A 155 -6.42 -4.84 -17.89
N ASP A 156 -6.89 -3.67 -17.41
CA ASP A 156 -7.31 -3.51 -16.02
C ASP A 156 -8.85 -3.54 -15.87
N ARG A 157 -9.34 -4.67 -15.36
CA ARG A 157 -10.76 -4.91 -15.09
C ARG A 157 -11.30 -4.08 -13.93
N ASP A 158 -10.50 -3.85 -12.90
CA ASP A 158 -10.98 -3.25 -11.66
C ASP A 158 -11.13 -1.74 -11.79
N TRP A 159 -10.26 -1.09 -12.57
CA TRP A 159 -10.36 0.33 -12.92
C TRP A 159 -11.61 0.60 -13.75
N LEU A 160 -11.83 -0.13 -14.84
CA LEU A 160 -12.99 0.07 -15.72
C LEU A 160 -14.31 -0.05 -14.93
N LEU A 161 -14.46 -1.13 -14.16
CA LEU A 161 -15.68 -1.39 -13.39
C LEU A 161 -15.80 -0.47 -12.17
N GLY A 162 -14.69 -0.18 -11.49
CA GLY A 162 -14.65 0.75 -10.36
C GLY A 162 -15.10 2.15 -10.79
N LEU A 163 -14.50 2.71 -11.84
CA LEU A 163 -14.87 4.03 -12.37
C LEU A 163 -16.33 4.09 -12.80
N THR A 164 -16.85 3.03 -13.43
CA THR A 164 -18.26 2.96 -13.82
C THR A 164 -19.20 2.93 -12.59
N ARG A 165 -18.77 2.29 -11.51
CA ARG A 165 -19.52 2.28 -10.24
C ARG A 165 -19.42 3.58 -9.48
N GLU A 166 -18.37 4.35 -9.64
CA GLU A 166 -18.20 5.63 -8.92
C GLU A 166 -18.66 6.85 -9.74
N ALA A 167 -18.83 6.72 -11.06
CA ALA A 167 -19.31 7.81 -11.92
C ALA A 167 -20.68 8.34 -11.47
N SER A 168 -20.84 9.65 -11.51
CA SER A 168 -21.97 10.35 -10.88
C SER A 168 -22.75 11.23 -11.84
N THR A 169 -22.15 11.66 -12.93
CA THR A 169 -22.70 12.65 -13.87
C THR A 169 -22.72 12.15 -15.31
N SER A 170 -21.59 11.64 -15.84
CA SER A 170 -21.52 11.20 -17.23
C SER A 170 -20.42 10.17 -17.51
N ILE A 171 -20.66 9.38 -18.55
CA ILE A 171 -19.69 8.44 -19.13
C ILE A 171 -19.76 8.60 -20.64
N ASP A 172 -18.68 9.09 -21.26
CA ASP A 172 -18.58 9.26 -22.71
C ASP A 172 -17.48 8.34 -23.25
N ALA A 173 -17.84 7.39 -24.12
CA ALA A 173 -16.95 6.30 -24.54
C ALA A 173 -16.82 6.19 -26.07
N ILE A 174 -15.60 6.00 -26.58
CA ILE A 174 -15.33 5.62 -27.96
C ILE A 174 -14.85 4.17 -27.98
N SER A 175 -15.55 3.33 -28.73
CA SER A 175 -15.18 1.92 -28.92
C SER A 175 -14.62 1.70 -30.31
N LEU A 176 -13.38 1.22 -30.38
CA LEU A 176 -12.71 0.86 -31.62
C LEU A 176 -12.69 -0.67 -31.80
N PRO A 177 -12.90 -1.19 -33.02
CA PRO A 177 -12.78 -2.63 -33.30
C PRO A 177 -11.39 -3.19 -32.97
N SER A 178 -10.34 -2.36 -33.05
CA SER A 178 -8.97 -2.74 -32.68
C SER A 178 -8.76 -2.97 -31.18
N VAL A 179 -9.75 -2.65 -30.34
CA VAL A 179 -9.71 -2.83 -28.88
C VAL A 179 -10.87 -3.71 -28.43
N ASP A 180 -12.08 -3.33 -28.80
CA ASP A 180 -13.33 -3.95 -28.36
C ASP A 180 -13.83 -5.05 -29.32
N GLY A 181 -13.26 -5.16 -30.52
CA GLY A 181 -13.61 -6.17 -31.51
C GLY A 181 -12.95 -7.52 -31.25
N GLY A 182 -13.47 -8.56 -31.90
CA GLY A 182 -12.87 -9.89 -32.03
C GLY A 182 -12.35 -10.10 -33.45
N VAL A 183 -12.35 -11.34 -33.92
CA VAL A 183 -11.87 -11.69 -35.27
C VAL A 183 -12.81 -11.16 -36.36
N HIS A 184 -14.08 -10.95 -36.02
CA HIS A 184 -15.14 -10.53 -36.94
C HIS A 184 -15.70 -9.15 -36.59
N GLY A 185 -14.84 -8.22 -36.14
CA GLY A 185 -15.27 -6.90 -35.65
C GLY A 185 -15.96 -7.03 -34.30
N PHE A 186 -17.05 -6.30 -34.03
CA PHE A 186 -17.71 -6.37 -32.71
C PHE A 186 -18.51 -7.66 -32.42
N ALA A 187 -18.54 -8.62 -33.35
CA ALA A 187 -19.37 -9.82 -33.24
C ALA A 187 -18.89 -10.83 -32.18
N ASP A 188 -17.59 -10.89 -31.92
CA ASP A 188 -16.93 -11.92 -31.12
C ASP A 188 -15.82 -11.34 -30.22
N GLY A 189 -15.96 -10.06 -29.85
CA GLY A 189 -14.96 -9.28 -29.11
C GLY A 189 -15.25 -9.07 -27.63
N PHE A 190 -14.79 -7.94 -27.11
CA PHE A 190 -14.91 -7.52 -25.72
C PHE A 190 -16.35 -7.62 -25.18
N TRP A 191 -17.34 -7.26 -26.00
CA TRP A 191 -18.76 -7.25 -25.61
C TRP A 191 -19.36 -8.63 -25.33
N GLU A 192 -18.73 -9.70 -25.81
CA GLU A 192 -19.12 -11.08 -25.53
C GLU A 192 -18.32 -11.69 -24.36
N SER A 193 -17.32 -10.97 -23.84
CA SER A 193 -16.53 -11.40 -22.67
C SER A 193 -17.26 -11.19 -21.33
N ASP A 194 -16.86 -11.88 -20.27
CA ASP A 194 -17.37 -11.65 -18.91
C ASP A 194 -17.18 -10.18 -18.47
N LEU A 195 -16.06 -9.56 -18.85
CA LEU A 195 -15.79 -8.17 -18.51
C LEU A 195 -16.76 -7.22 -19.21
N GLY A 196 -17.01 -7.41 -20.51
CA GLY A 196 -17.97 -6.63 -21.28
C GLY A 196 -19.39 -6.70 -20.72
N HIS A 197 -19.85 -7.91 -20.36
CA HIS A 197 -21.14 -8.11 -19.70
C HIS A 197 -21.23 -7.37 -18.36
N ARG A 198 -20.20 -7.52 -17.49
CA ARG A 198 -20.18 -6.84 -16.19
C ARG A 198 -20.10 -5.33 -16.32
N TYR A 199 -19.42 -4.83 -17.35
CA TYR A 199 -19.34 -3.41 -17.63
C TYR A 199 -20.69 -2.85 -18.07
N LEU A 200 -21.38 -3.51 -19.00
CA LEU A 200 -22.74 -3.12 -19.42
C LEU A 200 -23.73 -3.10 -18.25
N GLU A 201 -23.68 -4.09 -17.36
CA GLU A 201 -24.51 -4.07 -16.16
C GLU A 201 -24.18 -2.90 -15.24
N CYS A 202 -22.90 -2.59 -15.02
CA CYS A 202 -22.51 -1.42 -14.23
C CYS A 202 -22.98 -0.11 -14.88
N GLN A 203 -22.95 -0.01 -16.21
CA GLN A 203 -23.47 1.14 -16.96
C GLN A 203 -24.99 1.26 -16.80
N ARG A 204 -25.73 0.16 -16.92
CA ARG A 204 -27.19 0.13 -16.70
C ARG A 204 -27.55 0.58 -15.29
N GLU A 205 -26.86 0.06 -14.27
CA GLU A 205 -27.08 0.49 -12.89
C GLU A 205 -26.76 1.98 -12.68
N ALA A 206 -25.72 2.51 -13.35
CA ALA A 206 -25.40 3.93 -13.34
C ALA A 206 -26.50 4.78 -13.97
N ALA A 207 -26.98 4.40 -15.15
CA ALA A 207 -28.05 5.10 -15.85
C ALA A 207 -29.38 5.04 -15.08
N GLU A 208 -29.83 3.86 -14.69
CA GLU A 208 -31.15 3.66 -14.08
C GLU A 208 -31.23 4.18 -12.64
N ARG A 209 -30.24 3.88 -11.79
CA ARG A 209 -30.34 4.19 -10.35
C ARG A 209 -29.81 5.56 -10.00
N ARG A 210 -28.83 6.06 -10.76
CA ARG A 210 -28.13 7.33 -10.47
C ARG A 210 -28.39 8.41 -11.49
N GLY A 211 -29.02 8.09 -12.63
CA GLY A 211 -29.30 9.06 -13.68
C GLY A 211 -28.04 9.52 -14.42
N VAL A 212 -26.96 8.71 -14.41
CA VAL A 212 -25.72 9.02 -15.11
C VAL A 212 -25.97 9.03 -16.63
N ARG A 213 -25.56 10.10 -17.31
CA ARG A 213 -25.68 10.19 -18.78
C ARG A 213 -24.59 9.38 -19.45
N ILE A 214 -24.95 8.38 -20.26
CA ILE A 214 -23.97 7.51 -20.93
C ILE A 214 -24.08 7.66 -22.44
N ARG A 215 -22.99 8.07 -23.10
CA ARG A 215 -22.88 8.20 -24.56
C ARG A 215 -21.80 7.25 -25.08
N ARG A 216 -22.06 6.53 -26.16
CA ARG A 216 -21.09 5.65 -26.80
C ARG A 216 -21.03 5.88 -28.31
N ILE A 217 -19.82 6.06 -28.83
CA ILE A 217 -19.54 6.05 -30.26
C ILE A 217 -18.92 4.69 -30.62
N LEU A 218 -19.56 3.96 -31.52
CA LEU A 218 -19.00 2.74 -32.11
C LEU A 218 -18.37 3.12 -33.46
N VAL A 219 -17.05 2.99 -33.58
CA VAL A 219 -16.35 3.25 -34.83
C VAL A 219 -16.38 2.01 -35.70
N LEU A 220 -16.81 2.14 -36.95
CA LEU A 220 -16.93 1.00 -37.86
C LEU A 220 -15.63 0.76 -38.62
N GLU A 221 -15.30 -0.49 -38.90
CA GLU A 221 -14.27 -0.83 -39.89
C GLU A 221 -14.83 -0.71 -41.31
N ARG A 222 -13.96 -0.44 -42.30
CA ARG A 222 -14.38 -0.33 -43.70
C ARG A 222 -14.89 -1.69 -44.20
N GLU A 223 -16.12 -1.68 -44.73
CA GLU A 223 -16.77 -2.74 -45.52
C GLU A 223 -16.64 -4.16 -44.95
N ASN A 224 -17.54 -4.51 -44.02
CA ASN A 224 -17.89 -5.91 -43.79
C ASN A 224 -19.40 -6.05 -43.54
N VAL A 225 -20.12 -6.61 -44.52
CA VAL A 225 -21.58 -6.78 -44.49
C VAL A 225 -22.04 -7.67 -43.33
N LEU A 226 -21.21 -8.62 -42.89
CA LEU A 226 -21.47 -9.45 -41.69
C LEU A 226 -21.34 -8.67 -40.37
N ALA A 227 -20.70 -7.50 -40.40
CA ALA A 227 -20.61 -6.63 -39.23
C ALA A 227 -21.92 -5.86 -38.97
N GLU A 228 -22.79 -5.68 -39.97
CA GLU A 228 -24.01 -4.86 -39.82
C GLU A 228 -25.08 -5.52 -38.95
N GLU A 229 -25.32 -6.84 -39.09
CA GLU A 229 -26.33 -7.54 -38.25
C GLU A 229 -25.88 -7.61 -36.77
N ASN A 230 -24.60 -7.87 -36.54
CA ASN A 230 -24.01 -7.88 -35.21
C ASN A 230 -23.94 -6.49 -34.60
N LEU A 231 -23.66 -5.46 -35.40
CA LEU A 231 -23.66 -4.07 -34.98
C LEU A 231 -25.06 -3.64 -34.53
N HIS A 232 -26.12 -3.97 -35.27
CA HIS A 232 -27.49 -3.65 -34.84
C HIS A 232 -27.81 -4.34 -33.51
N SER A 233 -27.48 -5.63 -33.36
CA SER A 233 -27.70 -6.37 -32.11
C SER A 233 -26.97 -5.72 -30.92
N LEU A 234 -25.70 -5.33 -31.13
CA LEU A 234 -24.89 -4.64 -30.14
C LEU A 234 -25.49 -3.28 -29.77
N CYS A 235 -25.80 -2.44 -30.76
CA CYS A 235 -26.40 -1.13 -30.54
C CYS A 235 -27.75 -1.23 -29.81
N SER A 236 -28.59 -2.20 -30.18
CA SER A 236 -29.85 -2.48 -29.46
C SER A 236 -29.58 -2.89 -28.01
N ARG A 237 -28.60 -3.76 -27.78
CA ARG A 237 -28.21 -4.19 -26.42
C ARG A 237 -27.81 -2.99 -25.56
N HIS A 238 -26.92 -2.14 -26.07
CA HIS A 238 -26.49 -0.92 -25.36
C HIS A 238 -27.64 0.05 -25.11
N SER A 239 -28.47 0.30 -26.13
CA SER A 239 -29.63 1.21 -26.01
C SER A 239 -30.63 0.73 -24.96
N ASN A 240 -30.86 -0.58 -24.87
CA ASN A 240 -31.70 -1.19 -23.83
C ASN A 240 -31.15 -1.01 -22.41
N HIS A 241 -29.86 -0.71 -22.25
CA HIS A 241 -29.22 -0.42 -20.97
C HIS A 241 -29.18 1.09 -20.65
N GLY A 242 -29.93 1.91 -21.40
CA GLY A 242 -30.01 3.36 -21.20
C GLY A 242 -28.81 4.13 -21.76
N ILE A 243 -28.05 3.53 -22.68
CA ILE A 243 -26.89 4.14 -23.32
C ILE A 243 -27.31 4.81 -24.62
N GLU A 244 -26.94 6.07 -24.82
CA GLU A 244 -27.07 6.74 -26.11
C GLU A 244 -25.97 6.24 -27.05
N VAL A 245 -26.36 5.52 -28.11
CA VAL A 245 -25.41 4.93 -29.06
C VAL A 245 -25.41 5.71 -30.37
N ARG A 246 -24.21 5.99 -30.88
CA ARG A 246 -23.99 6.48 -32.24
C ARG A 246 -22.95 5.64 -32.97
N THR A 247 -23.12 5.49 -34.27
CA THR A 247 -22.17 4.81 -35.15
C THR A 247 -21.37 5.83 -35.95
N LEU A 248 -20.07 5.61 -36.08
CA LEU A 248 -19.17 6.50 -36.81
C LEU A 248 -18.51 5.75 -37.96
N HIS A 249 -18.88 6.11 -39.18
CA HIS A 249 -18.23 5.61 -40.39
C HIS A 249 -16.86 6.29 -40.59
N PRO A 250 -15.80 5.55 -40.98
CA PRO A 250 -14.47 6.11 -41.22
C PRO A 250 -14.43 7.30 -42.18
N GLU A 251 -15.38 7.37 -43.12
CA GLU A 251 -15.48 8.44 -44.12
C GLU A 251 -15.99 9.76 -43.53
N SER A 252 -16.78 9.69 -42.45
CA SER A 252 -17.36 10.84 -41.76
C SER A 252 -16.40 11.48 -40.76
N ILE A 253 -15.22 10.87 -40.55
CA ILE A 253 -14.24 11.32 -39.57
C ILE A 253 -13.50 12.56 -40.10
N PRO A 254 -13.54 13.71 -39.41
CA PRO A 254 -12.83 14.91 -39.83
C PRO A 254 -11.32 14.65 -39.98
N LEU A 255 -10.68 15.18 -41.03
CA LEU A 255 -9.24 15.02 -41.28
C LEU A 255 -8.33 15.46 -40.11
N ARG A 256 -8.81 16.35 -39.25
CA ARG A 256 -8.10 16.78 -38.03
C ARG A 256 -8.20 15.73 -36.91
N ALA A 257 -9.30 14.99 -36.85
CA ALA A 257 -9.56 13.92 -35.88
C ALA A 257 -9.03 12.56 -36.37
N SER A 258 -8.80 12.37 -37.66
CA SER A 258 -8.40 11.10 -38.26
C SER A 258 -6.96 10.65 -37.97
N ARG A 259 -6.12 11.50 -37.36
CA ARG A 259 -4.68 11.22 -37.17
C ARG A 259 -4.37 10.34 -35.96
N ALA A 260 -5.30 10.18 -35.03
CA ALA A 260 -5.18 9.26 -33.90
C ALA A 260 -6.57 9.05 -33.29
N LEU A 261 -7.37 8.16 -33.87
CA LEU A 261 -8.54 7.64 -33.14
C LEU A 261 -7.99 6.81 -31.99
N LEU A 262 -8.38 7.19 -30.78
CA LEU A 262 -8.01 6.52 -29.56
C LEU A 262 -9.25 5.88 -28.97
N ASP A 263 -9.09 4.68 -28.42
CA ASP A 263 -10.11 4.06 -27.59
C ASP A 263 -9.97 4.63 -26.18
N PHE A 264 -10.97 5.41 -25.78
CA PHE A 264 -11.00 5.99 -24.45
C PHE A 264 -12.42 6.19 -23.94
N ILE A 265 -12.49 6.32 -22.63
CA ILE A 265 -13.71 6.63 -21.88
C ILE A 265 -13.41 7.83 -20.98
N VAL A 266 -14.30 8.83 -20.97
CA VAL A 266 -14.26 9.95 -20.03
C VAL A 266 -15.36 9.76 -19.00
N PHE A 267 -14.96 9.71 -17.73
CA PHE A 267 -15.85 9.65 -16.57
C PHE A 267 -15.93 11.02 -15.91
N ASP A 268 -17.15 11.53 -15.76
CA ASP A 268 -17.48 12.79 -15.05
C ASP A 268 -16.67 14.02 -15.47
N ASP A 269 -16.18 14.04 -16.72
CA ASP A 269 -15.27 15.08 -17.24
C ASP A 269 -13.97 15.26 -16.44
N VAL A 270 -13.60 14.29 -15.59
CA VAL A 270 -12.46 14.37 -14.66
C VAL A 270 -11.43 13.26 -14.83
N ILE A 271 -11.82 12.08 -15.31
CA ILE A 271 -10.93 10.93 -15.48
C ILE A 271 -11.09 10.37 -16.89
N GLY A 272 -10.00 10.29 -17.64
CA GLY A 272 -9.88 9.52 -18.86
C GLY A 272 -9.36 8.11 -18.57
N TYR A 273 -9.99 7.10 -19.15
CA TYR A 273 -9.53 5.71 -19.22
C TYR A 273 -9.14 5.44 -20.66
N GLU A 274 -7.88 5.15 -20.93
CA GLU A 274 -7.37 4.88 -22.28
C GLU A 274 -6.86 3.45 -22.38
N VAL A 275 -7.05 2.85 -23.55
CA VAL A 275 -6.55 1.50 -23.85
C VAL A 275 -5.63 1.56 -25.06
N THR A 276 -4.42 1.02 -24.92
CA THR A 276 -3.49 0.86 -26.03
C THR A 276 -3.48 -0.59 -26.51
N PRO A 277 -3.99 -0.89 -27.72
CA PRO A 277 -3.89 -2.23 -28.30
C PRO A 277 -2.45 -2.52 -28.74
N GLY A 278 -2.09 -3.79 -28.70
CA GLY A 278 -0.85 -4.30 -29.29
C GLY A 278 -0.93 -4.30 -30.82
N ALA A 279 0.24 -4.23 -31.47
CA ALA A 279 0.31 -4.32 -32.92
C ALA A 279 -0.16 -5.70 -33.40
N HIS A 280 -1.21 -5.74 -34.22
CA HIS A 280 -1.66 -6.97 -34.88
C HIS A 280 -0.72 -7.36 -36.01
N ALA A 281 0.11 -8.38 -35.78
CA ALA A 281 0.82 -9.09 -36.84
C ALA A 281 -0.13 -10.10 -37.52
N GLY A 282 -1.08 -9.58 -38.32
CA GLY A 282 -1.82 -10.32 -39.35
C GLY A 282 -2.25 -11.77 -39.04
N THR A 283 -2.96 -12.00 -37.94
CA THR A 283 -3.52 -13.34 -37.61
C THR A 283 -4.88 -13.21 -36.94
N ALA A 284 -5.71 -14.25 -37.12
CA ALA A 284 -7.09 -14.41 -36.63
C ALA A 284 -7.19 -14.56 -35.10
N MET A 285 -6.60 -13.62 -34.36
CA MET A 285 -6.63 -13.56 -32.90
C MET A 285 -7.27 -12.25 -32.45
N PRO A 286 -8.03 -12.27 -31.33
CA PRO A 286 -8.59 -11.06 -30.77
C PRO A 286 -7.49 -10.07 -30.35
N PRO A 287 -7.81 -8.76 -30.23
CA PRO A 287 -6.88 -7.75 -29.76
C PRO A 287 -6.25 -8.11 -28.42
N THR A 288 -4.95 -7.88 -28.32
CA THR A 288 -4.22 -7.97 -27.05
C THR A 288 -3.98 -6.56 -26.53
N ILE A 289 -4.41 -6.28 -25.30
CA ILE A 289 -4.18 -4.98 -24.67
C ILE A 289 -2.76 -4.95 -24.10
N VAL A 290 -1.96 -3.96 -24.51
CA VAL A 290 -0.58 -3.79 -24.02
C VAL A 290 -0.57 -2.99 -22.73
N ASN A 291 -1.38 -1.93 -22.65
CA ASN A 291 -1.53 -1.15 -21.45
C ASN A 291 -2.91 -0.49 -21.38
N THR A 292 -3.28 -0.21 -20.15
CA THR A 292 -4.43 0.60 -19.76
C THR A 292 -3.90 1.81 -18.99
N ARG A 293 -4.42 3.00 -19.26
CA ARG A 293 -3.96 4.23 -18.62
C ARG A 293 -5.12 5.03 -18.06
N LEU A 294 -4.97 5.50 -16.83
CA LEU A 294 -5.83 6.55 -16.26
C LEU A 294 -5.16 7.90 -16.45
N VAL A 295 -5.93 8.88 -16.89
CA VAL A 295 -5.49 10.26 -17.08
C VAL A 295 -6.41 11.18 -16.31
N LEU A 296 -5.85 11.90 -15.35
CA LEU A 296 -6.54 12.83 -14.46
C LEU A 296 -6.13 14.29 -14.73
N ARG A 297 -5.11 14.49 -15.58
CA ARG A 297 -4.68 15.80 -16.04
C ARG A 297 -5.82 16.52 -16.76
N ALA A 298 -6.29 17.61 -16.16
CA ALA A 298 -7.45 18.36 -16.65
C ALA A 298 -7.31 18.83 -18.11
N ASP A 299 -6.11 19.21 -18.55
CA ASP A 299 -5.86 19.65 -19.93
C ASP A 299 -6.06 18.51 -20.94
N VAL A 300 -5.61 17.29 -20.59
CA VAL A 300 -5.75 16.10 -21.45
C VAL A 300 -7.19 15.60 -21.44
N VAL A 301 -7.84 15.56 -20.27
CA VAL A 301 -9.25 15.15 -20.16
C VAL A 301 -10.16 16.11 -20.93
N GLN A 302 -9.91 17.42 -20.87
CA GLN A 302 -10.65 18.39 -21.69
C GLN A 302 -10.39 18.19 -23.19
N ALA A 303 -9.17 17.85 -23.59
CA ALA A 303 -8.89 17.52 -25.00
C ALA A 303 -9.67 16.28 -25.46
N HIS A 304 -9.75 15.23 -24.63
CA HIS A 304 -10.58 14.05 -24.91
C HIS A 304 -12.06 14.40 -25.01
N ARG A 305 -12.58 15.23 -24.11
CA ARG A 305 -13.98 15.67 -24.15
C ARG A 305 -14.31 16.43 -25.42
N LEU A 306 -13.44 17.38 -25.82
CA LEU A 306 -13.61 18.12 -27.07
C LEU A 306 -13.55 17.20 -28.29
N HIS A 307 -12.60 16.26 -28.30
CA HIS A 307 -12.49 15.27 -29.37
C HIS A 307 -13.74 14.39 -29.46
N PHE A 308 -14.23 13.88 -28.32
CA PHE A 308 -15.47 13.12 -28.25
C PHE A 308 -16.64 13.93 -28.82
N ASP A 309 -16.82 15.18 -28.38
CA ASP A 309 -17.93 16.04 -28.83
C ASP A 309 -17.85 16.37 -30.34
N GLU A 310 -16.64 16.47 -30.91
CA GLU A 310 -16.44 16.62 -32.35
C GLU A 310 -16.91 15.38 -33.11
N LEU A 311 -16.51 14.18 -32.66
CA LEU A 311 -16.94 12.92 -33.28
C LEU A 311 -18.43 12.67 -33.08
N TRP A 312 -18.97 12.98 -31.90
CA TRP A 312 -20.37 12.79 -31.57
C TRP A 312 -21.30 13.54 -32.54
N LYS A 313 -20.91 14.75 -32.97
CA LYS A 313 -21.68 15.58 -33.90
C LYS A 313 -21.80 14.98 -35.31
N VAL A 314 -20.77 14.27 -35.75
CA VAL A 314 -20.73 13.64 -37.09
C VAL A 314 -21.14 12.18 -37.08
N ALA A 315 -21.20 11.56 -35.90
CA ALA A 315 -21.69 10.20 -35.72
C ALA A 315 -23.22 10.14 -35.89
N GLU A 316 -23.68 9.05 -36.50
CA GLU A 316 -25.08 8.82 -36.79
C GLU A 316 -25.80 8.22 -35.58
N PRO A 317 -26.93 8.78 -35.13
CA PRO A 317 -27.74 8.19 -34.09
C PRO A 317 -28.19 6.78 -34.48
N PHE A 318 -28.00 5.81 -33.58
CA PHE A 318 -28.60 4.51 -33.77
C PHE A 318 -30.12 4.62 -33.55
N ASP A 319 -30.89 4.26 -34.57
CA ASP A 319 -32.35 4.14 -34.47
C ASP A 319 -32.72 2.66 -34.22
N PRO A 320 -33.16 2.28 -33.01
CA PRO A 320 -33.55 0.91 -32.69
C PRO A 320 -34.81 0.45 -33.44
N SER A 321 -35.55 1.37 -34.08
CA SER A 321 -36.77 1.11 -34.83
C SER A 321 -36.58 1.05 -36.35
N ALA A 322 -35.39 1.41 -36.84
CA ALA A 322 -35.07 1.31 -38.26
C ALA A 322 -35.04 -0.18 -38.69
N PRO A 323 -35.64 -0.54 -39.84
CA PRO A 323 -35.60 -1.91 -40.32
C PRO A 323 -34.14 -2.33 -40.54
N ARG A 324 -33.80 -3.55 -40.12
CA ARG A 324 -32.52 -4.19 -40.46
C ARG A 324 -32.31 -4.07 -41.98
N ALA A 325 -31.23 -3.45 -42.42
CA ALA A 325 -30.85 -3.49 -43.82
C ALA A 325 -30.69 -4.98 -44.22
N ALA A 326 -31.40 -5.37 -45.28
CA ALA A 326 -31.50 -6.76 -45.75
C ALA A 326 -30.34 -7.13 -46.66
#